data_AF-A0A1V4XI56-F1
#
_entry.id   AF-A0A1V4XI56-F1
#
_cell.length_a   1.000
_cell.length_b   1.000
_cell.length_c   1.000
_cell.angle_alpha   90.00
_cell.angle_beta   90.00
_cell.angle_gamma   90.00
#
_symmetry.space_group_name_H-M   'P 1'
#
loop_
_entity.id
_entity.type
_entity.pdbx_description
1 polymer ?
#
loop_
_entity_poly.entity_id
_entity_poly.type
_entity_poly.pdbx_seq_one_letter_code
_entity_poly.pdbx_strand_id
1 'polypeptide(L)'
;MAALGIAATSRFSHKEVIVTLNDVKEILNADVLVGQDQMEMEVKTAFGADLMSDVLAFAKSGSLLLTGLTNPQVIRTSDILDIAAIVMVRGKKPVPETIRLAEELKIPVLSTKYILFETAGRLYEKGIKGCVERVDSNIERP
;
A
#
# COMPACT_ATOMS: atom_id res chain seq x y z
N MET A 1 0.98 -56.99 -2.78
CA MET A 1 0.91 -56.28 -1.50
C MET A 1 1.98 -55.20 -1.50
N ALA A 2 1.62 -54.00 -1.06
CA ALA A 2 2.37 -52.73 -1.05
C ALA A 2 2.21 -51.85 -2.31
N ALA A 3 1.32 -50.86 -2.15
CA ALA A 3 1.09 -49.71 -3.01
C ALA A 3 2.23 -48.70 -2.90
N LEU A 4 2.65 -48.10 -4.02
CA LEU A 4 3.24 -46.77 -4.03
C LEU A 4 2.45 -45.91 -5.01
N GLY A 5 1.55 -45.11 -4.43
CA GLY A 5 0.91 -44.00 -5.13
C GLY A 5 1.94 -42.93 -5.42
N ILE A 6 2.12 -42.61 -6.70
CA ILE A 6 2.84 -41.42 -7.11
C ILE A 6 1.85 -40.27 -7.03
N ALA A 7 2.14 -39.37 -6.10
CA ALA A 7 1.39 -38.18 -5.80
C ALA A 7 1.13 -37.36 -7.08
N ALA A 8 -0.13 -36.98 -7.27
CA ALA A 8 -0.53 -35.94 -8.19
C ALA A 8 0.21 -34.65 -7.83
N THR A 9 1.21 -34.28 -8.62
CA THR A 9 1.76 -32.92 -8.60
C THR A 9 0.76 -32.03 -9.34
N SER A 10 -0.32 -31.64 -8.66
CA SER A 10 -1.12 -30.50 -9.10
C SER A 10 -0.23 -29.26 -8.99
N ARG A 11 0.37 -28.85 -10.11
CA ARG A 11 0.98 -27.53 -10.26
C ARG A 11 -0.13 -26.52 -9.95
N PHE A 12 -0.10 -25.93 -8.76
CA PHE A 12 -0.93 -24.77 -8.45
C PHE A 12 -0.50 -23.66 -9.40
N SER A 13 -1.35 -23.39 -10.38
CA SER A 13 -1.31 -22.16 -11.16
C SER A 13 -1.65 -21.03 -10.19
N HIS A 14 -0.64 -20.40 -9.58
CA HIS A 14 -0.84 -19.12 -8.90
C HIS A 14 -1.25 -18.12 -9.97
N LYS A 15 -2.56 -17.92 -10.12
CA LYS A 15 -3.11 -16.79 -10.86
C LYS A 15 -2.66 -15.55 -10.07
N GLU A 16 -1.83 -14.71 -10.66
CA GLU A 16 -1.42 -13.45 -10.06
C GLU A 16 -2.71 -12.64 -9.81
N VAL A 17 -3.03 -12.40 -8.53
CA VAL A 17 -4.23 -11.65 -8.16
C VAL A 17 -3.89 -10.19 -8.37
N ILE A 18 -4.49 -9.60 -9.39
CA ILE A 18 -4.42 -8.16 -9.66
C ILE A 18 -5.35 -7.48 -8.65
N VAL A 19 -4.83 -6.52 -7.91
CA VAL A 19 -5.58 -5.72 -6.92
C VAL A 19 -5.60 -4.27 -7.42
N THR A 20 -6.79 -3.68 -7.52
CA THR A 20 -6.98 -2.28 -7.89
C THR A 20 -7.15 -1.39 -6.65
N LEU A 21 -7.09 -0.06 -6.80
CA LEU A 21 -7.46 0.86 -5.72
C LEU A 21 -8.92 0.73 -5.30
N ASN A 22 -9.82 0.36 -6.22
CA ASN A 22 -11.20 0.03 -5.88
C ASN A 22 -11.27 -1.20 -4.97
N ASP A 23 -10.48 -2.25 -5.26
CA ASP A 23 -10.38 -3.40 -4.37
C ASP A 23 -9.81 -3.01 -3.00
N VAL A 24 -8.77 -2.17 -2.95
CA VAL A 24 -8.20 -1.64 -1.69
C VAL A 24 -9.27 -0.92 -0.87
N LYS A 25 -10.08 -0.08 -1.51
CA LYS A 25 -11.21 0.62 -0.88
C LYS A 25 -12.18 -0.36 -0.23
N GLU A 26 -12.59 -1.40 -0.95
CA GLU A 26 -13.53 -2.41 -0.44
C GLU A 26 -12.90 -3.28 0.67
N ILE A 27 -11.66 -3.73 0.50
CA ILE A 27 -10.90 -4.54 1.49
C ILE A 27 -10.78 -3.81 2.83
N LEU A 28 -10.55 -2.50 2.77
CA LEU A 28 -10.30 -1.66 3.94
C LEU A 28 -11.52 -0.89 4.42
N ASN A 29 -12.68 -1.04 3.77
CA ASN A 29 -13.85 -0.20 4.01
C ASN A 29 -13.45 1.29 4.11
N ALA A 30 -12.71 1.75 3.10
CA ALA A 30 -12.07 3.05 3.10
C ALA A 30 -12.92 4.12 2.39
N ASP A 31 -12.81 5.35 2.87
CA ASP A 31 -13.30 6.54 2.19
C ASP A 31 -12.25 7.00 1.18
N VAL A 32 -12.66 7.23 -0.08
CA VAL A 32 -11.79 7.85 -1.08
C VAL A 32 -11.87 9.37 -0.92
N LEU A 33 -10.78 9.97 -0.45
CA LEU A 33 -10.69 11.41 -0.23
C LEU A 33 -10.25 12.15 -1.50
N VAL A 34 -9.32 11.56 -2.25
CA VAL A 34 -8.77 12.10 -3.52
C VAL A 34 -8.55 10.96 -4.51
N GLY A 35 -8.72 11.23 -5.80
CA GLY A 35 -8.37 10.31 -6.89
C GLY A 35 -9.49 9.33 -7.26
N GLN A 36 -10.76 9.72 -7.12
CA GLN A 36 -11.93 8.89 -7.45
C GLN A 36 -11.91 8.41 -8.92
N ASP A 37 -11.25 9.16 -9.80
CA ASP A 37 -11.03 8.86 -11.22
C ASP A 37 -9.89 7.85 -11.47
N GLN A 38 -9.14 7.47 -10.43
CA GLN A 38 -7.96 6.59 -10.51
C GLN A 38 -8.19 5.20 -9.91
N MET A 39 -9.44 4.85 -9.60
CA MET A 39 -9.76 3.64 -8.81
C MET A 39 -9.42 2.31 -9.49
N GLU A 40 -9.25 2.30 -10.81
CA GLU A 40 -8.83 1.12 -11.58
C GLU A 40 -7.30 0.93 -11.61
N MET A 41 -6.53 1.80 -10.95
CA MET A 41 -5.07 1.66 -10.86
C MET A 41 -4.70 0.36 -10.13
N GLU A 42 -3.87 -0.46 -10.77
CA GLU A 42 -3.34 -1.68 -10.19
C GLU A 42 -2.23 -1.39 -9.19
N VAL A 43 -2.26 -2.06 -8.05
CA VAL A 43 -1.26 -1.96 -7.00
C VAL A 43 -0.86 -3.36 -6.53
N LYS A 44 0.45 -3.57 -6.35
CA LYS A 44 1.00 -4.89 -6.01
C LYS A 44 1.69 -4.92 -4.66
N THR A 45 2.19 -3.78 -4.21
CA THR A 45 3.01 -3.69 -3.00
C THR A 45 2.60 -2.53 -2.12
N ALA A 46 2.96 -2.60 -0.85
CA ALA A 46 2.74 -1.55 0.13
C ALA A 46 3.98 -1.35 1.02
N PHE A 47 4.11 -0.15 1.55
CA PHE A 47 5.07 0.23 2.58
C PHE A 47 4.34 0.90 3.74
N GLY A 48 4.56 0.40 4.96
CA GLY A 48 3.93 0.95 6.16
C GLY A 48 4.94 1.72 7.01
N ALA A 49 4.77 3.03 7.16
CA ALA A 49 5.64 3.85 7.99
C ALA A 49 5.01 5.18 8.41
N ASP A 50 5.39 5.67 9.59
CA ASP A 50 5.10 7.03 10.06
C ASP A 50 6.36 7.92 10.05
N LEU A 51 7.56 7.36 9.88
CA LEU A 51 8.79 8.12 9.71
C LEU A 51 9.06 8.38 8.23
N MET A 52 8.95 9.63 7.78
CA MET A 52 9.18 9.98 6.38
C MET A 52 10.63 9.71 5.92
N SER A 53 11.60 9.68 6.85
CA SER A 53 12.97 9.23 6.57
C SER A 53 13.01 7.77 6.11
N ASP A 54 12.22 6.89 6.75
CA ASP A 54 12.15 5.48 6.36
C ASP A 54 11.44 5.33 5.02
N VAL A 55 10.41 6.15 4.76
CA VAL A 55 9.73 6.17 3.46
C VAL A 55 10.71 6.57 2.36
N LEU A 56 11.46 7.66 2.53
CA LEU A 56 12.48 8.12 1.58
C LEU A 56 13.60 7.09 1.36
N ALA A 57 14.02 6.39 2.41
CA ALA A 57 15.11 5.42 2.31
C ALA A 57 14.69 4.09 1.67
N PHE A 58 13.46 3.62 1.93
CA PHE A 58 13.09 2.22 1.67
C PHE A 58 11.87 2.02 0.77
N ALA A 59 10.90 2.95 0.74
CA ALA A 59 9.72 2.77 -0.08
C ALA A 59 10.07 2.73 -1.57
N LYS A 60 9.23 2.05 -2.36
CA LYS A 60 9.44 1.88 -3.80
C LYS A 60 8.33 2.57 -4.59
N SER A 61 8.70 3.13 -5.74
CA SER A 61 7.75 3.67 -6.72
C SER A 61 6.66 2.65 -7.05
N GLY A 62 5.43 3.14 -7.23
CA GLY A 62 4.24 2.33 -7.49
C GLY A 62 3.70 1.55 -6.28
N SER A 63 4.30 1.67 -5.10
CA SER A 63 3.75 1.06 -3.88
C SER A 63 2.66 1.93 -3.24
N LEU A 64 1.80 1.30 -2.43
CA LEU A 64 0.93 2.00 -1.49
C LEU A 64 1.73 2.50 -0.29
N LEU A 65 1.47 3.70 0.19
CA LEU A 65 1.96 4.16 1.50
C LEU A 65 0.87 4.03 2.55
N LEU A 66 1.09 3.19 3.57
CA LEU A 66 0.22 3.06 4.74
C LEU A 66 0.81 3.91 5.88
N THR A 67 0.08 4.93 6.31
CA THR A 67 0.57 5.86 7.34
C THR A 67 -0.58 6.40 8.17
N GLY A 68 -0.31 6.82 9.40
CA GLY A 68 -1.24 7.69 10.13
C GLY A 68 -0.75 9.11 10.26
N LEU A 69 0.24 9.54 9.49
CA LEU A 69 0.48 10.96 9.28
C LEU A 69 -0.62 11.54 8.37
N THR A 70 -0.97 12.81 8.61
CA THR A 70 -2.09 13.48 7.93
C THR A 70 -1.76 14.90 7.49
N ASN A 71 -0.47 15.22 7.43
CA ASN A 71 0.04 16.54 7.11
C ASN A 71 0.58 16.57 5.66
N PRO A 72 0.86 17.76 5.10
CA PRO A 72 1.30 17.88 3.70
C PRO A 72 2.63 17.18 3.38
N GLN A 73 3.49 16.89 4.38
CA GLN A 73 4.77 16.22 4.15
C GLN A 73 4.60 14.83 3.55
N VAL A 74 3.53 14.12 3.93
CA VAL A 74 3.21 12.80 3.38
C VAL A 74 3.00 12.87 1.88
N ILE A 75 2.27 13.89 1.41
CA ILE A 75 1.99 14.06 -0.01
C ILE A 75 3.27 14.38 -0.79
N ARG A 76 4.08 15.34 -0.30
CA ARG A 76 5.36 15.71 -0.94
C ARG A 76 6.33 14.54 -1.01
N THR A 77 6.41 13.75 0.05
CA THR A 77 7.29 12.56 0.08
C THR A 77 6.79 11.51 -0.91
N SER A 78 5.47 11.34 -1.00
CA SER A 78 4.84 10.40 -1.92
C SER A 78 5.06 10.80 -3.38
N ASP A 79 4.99 12.10 -3.68
CA ASP A 79 5.29 12.69 -4.99
C ASP A 79 6.74 12.43 -5.41
N ILE A 80 7.71 12.73 -4.54
CA ILE A 80 9.14 12.51 -4.80
C ILE A 80 9.47 11.05 -5.14
N LEU A 81 8.74 10.10 -4.57
CA LEU A 81 9.00 8.67 -4.70
C LEU A 81 8.09 7.97 -5.72
N ASP A 82 7.20 8.71 -6.40
CA ASP A 82 6.18 8.15 -7.30
C ASP A 82 5.33 7.06 -6.60
N ILE A 83 4.86 7.33 -5.37
CA ILE A 83 3.95 6.44 -4.63
C ILE A 83 2.59 6.41 -5.33
N ALA A 84 2.04 5.20 -5.51
CA ALA A 84 0.80 5.00 -6.26
C ALA A 84 -0.43 5.59 -5.56
N ALA A 85 -0.54 5.38 -4.25
CA ALA A 85 -1.60 5.95 -3.43
C ALA A 85 -1.22 5.94 -1.95
N ILE A 86 -1.87 6.80 -1.17
CA ILE A 86 -1.71 6.90 0.28
C ILE A 86 -2.97 6.37 0.96
N VAL A 87 -2.80 5.50 1.96
CA VAL A 87 -3.86 5.02 2.84
C VAL A 87 -3.62 5.57 4.24
N MET A 88 -4.44 6.53 4.64
CA MET A 88 -4.45 7.09 5.99
C MET A 88 -5.22 6.18 6.95
N VAL A 89 -4.55 5.67 7.97
CA VAL A 89 -5.13 4.70 8.92
C VAL A 89 -5.73 5.40 10.15
N ARG A 90 -6.47 4.63 10.97
CA ARG A 90 -7.08 5.05 12.26
C ARG A 90 -8.24 6.05 12.13
N GLY A 91 -8.84 6.15 10.95
CA GLY A 91 -9.95 7.06 10.66
C GLY A 91 -9.54 8.52 10.76
N LYS A 92 -8.23 8.80 10.63
CA LYS A 92 -7.73 10.17 10.68
C LYS A 92 -8.17 10.91 9.42
N LYS A 93 -8.41 12.21 9.60
CA LYS A 93 -8.80 13.11 8.51
C LYS A 93 -7.67 14.11 8.27
N PRO A 94 -7.13 14.18 7.05
CA PRO A 94 -6.15 15.20 6.69
C PRO A 94 -6.77 16.60 6.74
N VAL A 95 -5.92 17.58 7.05
CA VAL A 95 -6.32 18.98 6.99
C VAL A 95 -6.59 19.39 5.54
N PRO A 96 -7.44 20.40 5.28
CA PRO A 96 -7.82 20.77 3.91
C PRO A 96 -6.64 21.06 2.98
N GLU A 97 -5.56 21.65 3.49
CA GLU A 97 -4.33 21.90 2.71
C GLU A 97 -3.67 20.60 2.21
N THR A 98 -3.71 19.53 3.01
CA THR A 98 -3.17 18.23 2.60
C THR A 98 -3.99 17.61 1.47
N ILE A 99 -5.33 17.75 1.52
CA ILE A 99 -6.21 17.30 0.43
C ILE A 99 -5.93 18.08 -0.84
N ARG A 100 -5.87 19.43 -0.77
CA ARG A 100 -5.58 20.28 -1.94
C ARG A 100 -4.25 19.93 -2.60
N LEU A 101 -3.21 19.70 -1.80
CA LEU A 101 -1.90 19.32 -2.33
C LEU A 101 -1.95 17.94 -3.01
N ALA A 102 -2.69 16.98 -2.45
CA ALA A 102 -2.87 15.68 -3.08
C ALA A 102 -3.65 15.77 -4.40
N GLU A 103 -4.66 16.63 -4.48
CA GLU A 103 -5.39 16.92 -5.73
C GLU A 103 -4.47 17.56 -6.79
N GLU A 104 -3.67 18.55 -6.39
CA GLU A 104 -2.71 19.24 -7.28
C GLU A 104 -1.67 18.29 -7.87
N LEU A 105 -1.11 17.41 -7.02
CA LEU A 105 -0.12 16.41 -7.41
C LEU A 105 -0.75 15.11 -7.93
N LYS A 106 -2.08 15.05 -8.00
CA LYS A 106 -2.86 13.89 -8.49
C LYS A 106 -2.57 12.58 -7.77
N ILE A 107 -2.26 12.62 -6.48
CA ILE A 107 -1.98 11.43 -5.67
C ILE A 107 -3.28 10.96 -5.02
N PRO A 108 -3.75 9.73 -5.29
CA PRO A 108 -4.91 9.17 -4.62
C PRO A 108 -4.70 9.07 -3.10
N VAL A 109 -5.73 9.44 -2.34
CA VAL A 109 -5.73 9.36 -0.88
C VAL A 109 -6.99 8.67 -0.42
N LEU A 110 -6.81 7.57 0.31
CA LEU A 110 -7.88 6.82 0.97
C LEU A 110 -7.73 6.93 2.48
N SER A 111 -8.83 6.84 3.22
CA SER A 111 -8.82 6.79 4.69
C SER A 111 -9.62 5.60 5.20
N THR A 112 -9.03 4.82 6.10
CA THR A 112 -9.71 3.68 6.75
C THR A 112 -9.68 3.83 8.27
N LYS A 113 -10.72 3.31 8.93
CA LYS A 113 -10.78 3.23 10.39
C LYS A 113 -9.86 2.17 10.99
N TYR A 114 -9.37 1.22 10.19
CA TYR A 114 -8.44 0.20 10.66
C TYR A 114 -7.10 0.82 11.11
N ILE A 115 -6.45 0.19 12.09
CA ILE A 115 -5.07 0.54 12.48
C ILE A 115 -4.08 0.03 11.42
N LEU A 116 -2.83 0.52 11.45
CA LEU A 116 -1.82 0.18 10.43
C LEU A 116 -1.60 -1.33 10.28
N PHE A 117 -1.39 -2.04 11.40
CA PHE A 117 -1.15 -3.48 11.36
C PHE A 117 -2.32 -4.25 10.73
N GLU A 118 -3.56 -3.92 11.13
CA GLU A 118 -4.78 -4.53 10.59
C GLU A 118 -4.95 -4.22 9.09
N THR A 119 -4.67 -2.98 8.70
CA THR A 119 -4.68 -2.55 7.28
C THR A 119 -3.70 -3.39 6.47
N ALA A 120 -2.47 -3.53 6.96
CA ALA A 120 -1.44 -4.34 6.30
C ALA A 120 -1.83 -5.82 6.21
N GLY A 121 -2.36 -6.41 7.28
CA GLY A 121 -2.80 -7.81 7.30
C GLY A 121 -3.89 -8.10 6.26
N ARG A 122 -4.91 -7.24 6.19
CA ARG A 122 -6.00 -7.37 5.22
C ARG A 122 -5.53 -7.28 3.77
N LEU A 123 -4.63 -6.34 3.48
CA LEU A 123 -4.03 -6.21 2.15
C LEU A 123 -3.16 -7.44 1.83
N TYR A 124 -2.40 -7.92 2.81
CA TYR A 124 -1.51 -9.07 2.64
C TYR A 124 -2.26 -10.36 2.31
N GLU A 125 -3.39 -10.60 2.96
CA GLU A 125 -4.30 -11.72 2.67
C GLU A 125 -4.85 -11.70 1.24
N LYS A 126 -4.89 -10.52 0.61
CA LYS A 126 -5.39 -10.33 -0.76
C LYS A 126 -4.30 -10.32 -1.82
N GLY A 127 -3.05 -10.54 -1.41
CA GLY A 127 -1.93 -10.68 -2.33
C GLY A 127 -1.02 -9.46 -2.43
N ILE A 128 -1.35 -8.34 -1.78
CA ILE A 128 -0.42 -7.21 -1.66
C ILE A 128 0.77 -7.63 -0.79
N LYS A 129 1.99 -7.36 -1.23
CA LYS A 129 3.21 -7.68 -0.45
C LYS A 129 3.93 -6.42 0.01
N GLY A 130 4.89 -6.57 0.92
CA GLY A 130 5.80 -5.47 1.25
C GLY A 130 6.63 -5.10 0.02
N CYS A 131 6.83 -3.81 -0.25
CA CYS A 131 7.73 -3.39 -1.35
C CYS A 131 9.22 -3.62 -1.01
N VAL A 132 9.52 -3.87 0.27
CA VAL A 132 10.80 -4.31 0.79
C VAL A 132 10.53 -5.40 1.83
N GLU A 133 11.07 -6.60 1.63
CA GLU A 133 10.90 -7.72 2.58
C GLU A 133 11.93 -7.68 3.72
N ARG A 134 13.15 -7.24 3.41
CA ARG A 134 14.24 -7.09 4.37
C ARG A 134 15.13 -5.93 3.96
N VAL A 135 15.58 -5.14 4.94
CA VAL A 135 16.64 -4.14 4.74
C VAL A 135 17.97 -4.85 4.99
N ASP A 136 18.83 -4.93 3.97
CA ASP A 136 20.17 -5.48 4.14
C ASP A 136 21.09 -4.47 4.82
N SER A 137 21.98 -4.95 5.68
CA SER A 137 22.92 -4.13 6.47
C SER A 137 23.95 -3.34 5.66
N ASN A 138 24.01 -3.57 4.35
CA ASN A 138 24.98 -2.92 3.44
C ASN A 138 24.41 -1.68 2.74
N ILE A 139 23.14 -1.35 2.98
CA ILE A 139 22.59 -0.06 2.56
C ILE A 139 22.94 0.93 3.66
N GLU A 140 23.93 1.79 3.41
CA GLU A 140 24.21 2.94 4.28
C GLU A 140 22.90 3.71 4.47
N ARG A 141 22.48 3.85 5.72
CA ARG A 141 21.33 4.70 6.06
C ARG A 141 21.70 6.13 5.64
N PRO A 142 20.87 6.82 4.85
CA PRO A 142 21.10 8.24 4.56
C PRO A 142 21.07 9.08 5.84
#